data_AF-A0A1A8KRG4-F1
#
_entry.id   AF-A0A1A8KRG4-F1
#
_cell.length_a   1.000
_cell.length_b   1.000
_cell.length_c   1.000
_cell.angle_alpha   90.00
_cell.angle_beta   90.00
_cell.angle_gamma   90.00
#
_symmetry.space_group_name_H-M   'P 1'
#
loop_
_entity.id
_entity.type
_entity.pdbx_description
1 polymer ?
#
loop_
_entity_poly.entity_id
_entity_poly.type
_entity_poly.pdbx_seq_one_letter_code
_entity_poly.pdbx_strand_id
1 'polypeptide(L)'
;IEEFLEENLCPPQYPRLAARNPESNTAGLDIFAKFSAYIKNSNPHMNDNLEKGLLKALKKLDVYLGSPLPDEIDENSADEVTSSSRPFLDGHELTLADCNLLPKLHIVKVVCLKYRKFTIPESLTNVCRYLNAAYAREEFSATCPVDDEIHIFYSSVAKALQ
;
A
#
# COMPACT_ATOMS: atom_id res chain seq x y z
N ILE A 1 2.53 -20.61 1.59
CA ILE A 1 1.77 -20.49 2.86
C ILE A 1 0.46 -19.77 2.61
N GLU A 2 0.48 -18.55 2.06
CA GLU A 2 -0.74 -17.80 1.70
C GLU A 2 -1.72 -18.61 0.84
N GLU A 3 -1.29 -19.10 -0.32
CA GLU A 3 -2.11 -19.95 -1.22
C GLU A 3 -2.69 -21.17 -0.49
N PHE A 4 -1.86 -21.85 0.30
CA PHE A 4 -2.30 -23.01 1.08
C PHE A 4 -3.40 -22.65 2.10
N LEU A 5 -3.29 -21.51 2.78
CA LEU A 5 -4.32 -21.08 3.73
C LEU A 5 -5.64 -20.75 3.02
N GLU A 6 -5.58 -20.03 1.90
CA GLU A 6 -6.76 -19.70 1.09
C GLU A 6 -7.46 -20.95 0.52
N GLU A 7 -6.68 -21.97 0.13
CA GLU A 7 -7.23 -23.23 -0.40
C GLU A 7 -7.87 -24.10 0.70
N ASN A 8 -7.32 -24.08 1.92
CA ASN A 8 -7.75 -24.99 3.00
C ASN A 8 -8.73 -24.34 4.00
N LEU A 9 -8.76 -23.01 4.11
CA LEU A 9 -9.68 -22.28 4.97
C LEU A 9 -10.79 -21.65 4.11
N CYS A 10 -11.82 -22.44 3.81
CA CYS A 10 -12.86 -22.08 2.85
C CYS A 10 -14.28 -21.95 3.47
N PRO A 11 -15.22 -21.33 2.74
CA PRO A 11 -16.61 -21.22 3.18
C PRO A 11 -17.27 -22.60 3.38
N PRO A 12 -18.25 -22.73 4.30
CA PRO A 12 -18.89 -21.65 5.05
C PRO A 12 -18.15 -21.24 6.34
N GLN A 13 -17.10 -21.97 6.74
CA GLN A 13 -16.45 -21.76 8.04
C GLN A 13 -15.49 -20.56 8.04
N TYR A 14 -14.81 -20.30 6.92
CA TYR A 14 -13.87 -19.19 6.77
C TYR A 14 -14.22 -18.37 5.52
N PRO A 15 -14.08 -17.04 5.55
CA PRO A 15 -14.31 -16.21 4.38
C PRO A 15 -13.20 -16.42 3.34
N ARG A 16 -13.55 -16.25 2.07
CA ARG A 16 -12.58 -16.17 0.98
C ARG A 16 -11.86 -14.82 1.03
N LEU A 17 -10.53 -14.80 1.02
CA LEU A 17 -9.74 -13.56 1.09
C LEU A 17 -9.07 -13.20 -0.23
N ALA A 18 -9.07 -14.08 -1.23
CA ALA A 18 -8.54 -13.75 -2.55
C ALA A 18 -9.26 -12.55 -3.18
N ALA A 19 -8.49 -11.61 -3.71
CA ALA A 19 -9.03 -10.49 -4.47
C ALA A 19 -9.78 -10.99 -5.72
N ARG A 20 -10.90 -10.36 -6.01
CA ARG A 20 -11.78 -10.62 -7.15
C ARG A 20 -11.24 -9.97 -8.42
N ASN A 21 -10.64 -8.79 -8.32
CA ASN A 21 -10.07 -8.07 -9.45
C ASN A 21 -8.58 -8.40 -9.57
N PRO A 22 -8.10 -8.95 -10.70
CA PRO A 22 -6.69 -9.30 -10.86
C PRO A 22 -5.73 -8.11 -10.69
N GLU A 23 -6.18 -6.90 -11.04
CA GLU A 23 -5.38 -5.67 -10.90
C GLU A 23 -5.05 -5.37 -9.43
N SER A 24 -5.95 -5.69 -8.49
CA SER A 24 -5.75 -5.54 -7.04
C SER A 24 -4.47 -6.22 -6.55
N ASN A 25 -4.14 -7.40 -7.11
CA ASN A 25 -2.95 -8.17 -6.73
C ASN A 25 -1.64 -7.55 -7.23
N THR A 26 -1.71 -6.64 -8.19
CA THR A 26 -0.52 -6.01 -8.83
C THR A 26 -0.38 -4.53 -8.51
N ALA A 27 -1.44 -3.89 -8.01
CA ALA A 27 -1.44 -2.50 -7.59
C ALA A 27 -0.39 -2.27 -6.49
N GLY A 28 0.52 -1.32 -6.74
CA GLY A 28 1.57 -0.96 -5.78
C GLY A 28 2.72 -1.97 -5.63
N LEU A 29 2.79 -3.01 -6.46
CA LEU A 29 3.83 -4.06 -6.37
C LEU A 29 5.27 -3.51 -6.48
N ASP A 30 5.47 -2.44 -7.26
CA ASP A 30 6.79 -1.83 -7.45
C ASP A 30 7.19 -0.82 -6.37
N ILE A 31 6.28 -0.39 -5.48
CA ILE A 31 6.52 0.63 -4.45
C ILE A 31 7.68 0.22 -3.55
N PHE A 32 7.67 -1.01 -3.03
CA PHE A 32 8.69 -1.44 -2.07
C PHE A 32 10.08 -1.57 -2.70
N ALA A 33 10.16 -1.92 -3.98
CA ALA A 33 11.40 -1.93 -4.73
C ALA A 33 11.94 -0.51 -4.97
N LYS A 34 11.07 0.45 -5.33
CA LYS A 34 11.46 1.87 -5.45
C LYS A 34 11.92 2.46 -4.13
N PHE A 35 11.18 2.19 -3.05
CA PHE A 35 11.56 2.55 -1.69
C PHE A 35 12.93 1.97 -1.33
N SER A 36 13.15 0.69 -1.58
CA SER A 36 14.42 0.02 -1.27
C SER A 36 15.61 0.67 -1.97
N ALA A 37 15.46 1.04 -3.24
CA ALA A 37 16.49 1.78 -3.98
C ALA A 37 16.72 3.18 -3.41
N TYR A 38 15.64 3.91 -3.08
CA TYR A 38 15.70 5.25 -2.51
C TYR A 38 16.36 5.29 -1.13
N ILE A 39 15.96 4.41 -0.21
CA ILE A 39 16.45 4.44 1.17
C ILE A 39 17.90 3.98 1.30
N LYS A 40 18.33 3.05 0.44
CA LYS A 40 19.72 2.52 0.42
C LYS A 40 20.70 3.43 -0.33
N ASN A 41 20.20 4.44 -1.03
CA ASN A 41 21.03 5.39 -1.76
C ASN A 41 21.86 6.25 -0.81
N SER A 42 23.16 6.35 -1.09
CA SER A 42 24.06 7.30 -0.42
C SER A 42 24.53 8.44 -1.34
N ASN A 43 24.23 8.39 -2.65
CA ASN A 43 24.66 9.39 -3.62
C ASN A 43 23.63 10.54 -3.71
N PRO A 44 23.99 11.78 -3.31
CA PRO A 44 23.07 12.93 -3.34
C PRO A 44 22.53 13.22 -4.74
N HIS A 45 23.33 13.04 -5.80
CA HIS A 45 22.92 13.32 -7.18
C HIS A 45 21.82 12.38 -7.70
N MET A 46 21.68 11.19 -7.10
CA MET A 46 20.65 10.22 -7.46
C MET A 46 19.37 10.38 -6.64
N ASN A 47 19.42 11.13 -5.53
CA ASN A 47 18.34 11.16 -4.54
C ASN A 47 17.02 11.63 -5.15
N ASP A 48 17.03 12.77 -5.84
CA ASP A 48 15.83 13.36 -6.45
C ASP A 48 15.18 12.43 -7.47
N ASN A 49 15.99 11.71 -8.26
CA ASN A 49 15.47 10.78 -9.26
C ASN A 49 14.82 9.55 -8.60
N LEU A 50 15.44 9.04 -7.54
CA LEU A 50 14.91 7.89 -6.79
C LEU A 50 13.64 8.26 -6.02
N GLU A 51 13.60 9.45 -5.42
CA GLU A 51 12.42 9.99 -4.74
C GLU A 51 11.26 10.18 -5.73
N LYS A 52 11.52 10.78 -6.91
CA LYS A 52 10.54 10.87 -8.00
C LYS A 52 10.05 9.50 -8.45
N GLY A 53 10.95 8.50 -8.47
CA GLY A 53 10.61 7.12 -8.78
C GLY A 53 9.64 6.51 -7.77
N LEU A 54 9.88 6.70 -6.47
CA LEU A 54 8.98 6.28 -5.40
C LEU A 54 7.63 7.00 -5.48
N LEU A 55 7.65 8.33 -5.65
CA LEU A 55 6.45 9.13 -5.79
C LEU A 55 5.61 8.73 -7.01
N LYS A 56 6.25 8.37 -8.12
CA LYS A 56 5.55 7.87 -9.32
C LYS A 56 4.85 6.53 -9.05
N ALA A 57 5.47 5.64 -8.28
CA ALA A 57 4.84 4.37 -7.89
C ALA A 57 3.64 4.60 -6.95
N LEU A 58 3.79 5.49 -5.96
CA LEU A 58 2.69 5.90 -5.07
C LEU A 58 1.53 6.54 -5.86
N LYS A 59 1.81 7.39 -6.85
CA LYS A 59 0.79 7.98 -7.73
C LYS A 59 0.03 6.95 -8.54
N LYS A 60 0.68 5.89 -9.02
CA LYS A 60 -0.01 4.80 -9.72
C LYS A 60 -1.00 4.08 -8.79
N LEU A 61 -0.59 3.79 -7.56
CA LEU A 61 -1.48 3.21 -6.55
C LEU A 61 -2.64 4.16 -6.23
N ASP A 62 -2.38 5.45 -6.10
CA ASP A 62 -3.40 6.46 -5.84
C ASP A 62 -4.46 6.53 -6.94
N VAL A 63 -4.03 6.48 -8.21
CA VAL A 63 -4.94 6.40 -9.36
C VAL A 63 -5.78 5.13 -9.28
N TYR A 64 -5.17 3.97 -9.03
CA TYR A 64 -5.89 2.70 -8.93
C TYR A 64 -6.96 2.73 -7.82
N LEU A 65 -6.62 3.24 -6.63
CA LEU A 65 -7.56 3.38 -5.51
C LEU A 65 -8.66 4.42 -5.78
N GLY A 66 -8.43 5.37 -6.69
CA GLY A 66 -9.42 6.36 -7.11
C GLY A 66 -10.31 5.91 -8.26
N SER A 67 -9.88 4.92 -9.06
CA SER A 67 -10.66 4.38 -10.17
C SER A 67 -11.75 3.42 -9.67
N PRO A 68 -13.02 3.60 -10.07
CA PRO A 68 -14.10 2.66 -9.75
C PRO A 68 -13.80 1.25 -10.23
N LEU A 69 -14.06 0.25 -9.37
CA LEU A 69 -14.07 -1.16 -9.76
C LEU A 69 -15.34 -1.50 -10.55
N PRO A 70 -15.36 -2.60 -11.32
CA PRO A 70 -16.55 -3.01 -12.07
C PRO A 70 -17.83 -3.14 -11.22
N ASP A 71 -17.70 -3.60 -9.97
CA ASP A 71 -18.85 -3.74 -9.07
C ASP A 71 -19.36 -2.41 -8.50
N GLU A 72 -18.57 -1.34 -8.59
CA GLU A 72 -18.98 0.01 -8.17
C GLU A 72 -19.77 0.73 -9.27
N ILE A 73 -19.82 0.18 -10.49
CA ILE A 73 -20.47 0.79 -11.65
C ILE A 73 -21.83 0.13 -11.87
N ASP A 74 -22.90 0.89 -11.68
CA ASP A 74 -24.26 0.48 -12.06
C ASP A 74 -24.61 1.06 -13.43
N GLU A 75 -24.65 0.21 -14.46
CA GLU A 75 -25.00 0.59 -15.83
C GLU A 75 -26.44 1.15 -15.96
N ASN A 76 -27.30 0.91 -14.96
CA ASN A 76 -28.68 1.41 -14.94
C ASN A 76 -28.85 2.71 -14.11
N SER A 77 -27.78 3.17 -13.46
CA SER A 77 -27.78 4.43 -12.72
C SER A 77 -27.70 5.61 -13.69
N ALA A 78 -28.43 6.69 -13.39
CA ALA A 78 -28.29 7.95 -14.12
C ALA A 78 -27.00 8.71 -13.74
N ASP A 79 -26.38 8.35 -12.61
CA ASP A 79 -25.17 8.99 -12.09
C ASP A 79 -23.92 8.26 -12.57
N GLU A 80 -23.02 8.97 -13.26
CA GLU A 80 -21.72 8.47 -13.67
C GLU A 80 -20.79 8.38 -12.45
N VAL A 81 -20.42 7.16 -12.05
CA VAL A 81 -19.43 6.93 -10.99
C VAL A 81 -18.04 7.27 -11.55
N THR A 82 -17.57 8.49 -11.28
CA THR A 82 -16.28 9.00 -11.78
C THR A 82 -15.11 8.78 -10.81
N SER A 83 -15.40 8.38 -9.57
CA SER A 83 -14.40 8.12 -8.54
C SER A 83 -14.85 7.04 -7.56
N SER A 84 -13.91 6.23 -7.10
CA SER A 84 -14.15 5.18 -6.11
C SER A 84 -14.14 5.73 -4.70
N SER A 85 -15.03 5.22 -3.86
CA SER A 85 -15.06 5.50 -2.42
C SER A 85 -14.52 4.34 -1.58
N ARG A 86 -14.12 3.23 -2.22
CA ARG A 86 -13.74 2.01 -1.52
C ARG A 86 -12.56 2.22 -0.56
N PRO A 87 -12.59 1.60 0.62
CA PRO A 87 -11.54 1.74 1.62
C PRO A 87 -10.29 0.90 1.30
N PHE A 88 -10.40 -0.23 0.59
CA PHE A 88 -9.30 -1.19 0.37
C PHE A 88 -9.08 -1.50 -1.11
N LEU A 89 -8.04 -2.26 -1.45
CA LEU A 89 -7.63 -2.48 -2.85
C LEU A 89 -8.76 -3.03 -3.72
N ASP A 90 -9.47 -4.03 -3.21
CA ASP A 90 -10.45 -4.81 -3.97
C ASP A 90 -11.91 -4.55 -3.56
N GLY A 91 -12.17 -3.58 -2.68
CA GLY A 91 -13.52 -3.22 -2.26
C GLY A 91 -13.61 -2.74 -0.82
N HIS A 92 -14.70 -3.13 -0.15
CA HIS A 92 -15.01 -2.73 1.24
C HIS A 92 -14.34 -3.58 2.31
N GLU A 93 -13.87 -4.78 1.97
CA GLU A 93 -13.20 -5.69 2.90
C GLU A 93 -11.73 -5.89 2.55
N LEU A 94 -10.94 -6.26 3.56
CA LEU A 94 -9.54 -6.63 3.39
C LEU A 94 -9.42 -7.95 2.61
N THR A 95 -8.46 -8.01 1.71
CA THR A 95 -8.11 -9.17 0.90
C THR A 95 -6.64 -9.53 1.07
N LEU A 96 -6.22 -10.65 0.48
CA LEU A 96 -4.80 -11.05 0.41
C LEU A 96 -3.92 -9.97 -0.23
N ALA A 97 -4.46 -9.19 -1.19
CA ALA A 97 -3.74 -8.09 -1.80
C ALA A 97 -3.37 -7.01 -0.75
N ASP A 98 -4.29 -6.69 0.16
CA ASP A 98 -4.07 -5.74 1.24
C ASP A 98 -3.06 -6.29 2.25
N CYS A 99 -3.19 -7.57 2.64
CA CYS A 99 -2.23 -8.27 3.50
C CYS A 99 -0.79 -8.23 2.96
N ASN A 100 -0.63 -8.28 1.64
CA ASN A 100 0.67 -8.20 0.97
C ASN A 100 1.21 -6.76 0.90
N LEU A 101 0.36 -5.77 0.65
CA LEU A 101 0.78 -4.38 0.42
C LEU A 101 0.91 -3.55 1.70
N LEU A 102 -0.03 -3.65 2.63
CA LEU A 102 -0.10 -2.79 3.81
C LEU A 102 1.16 -2.84 4.69
N PRO A 103 1.74 -4.02 5.03
CA PRO A 103 2.96 -4.07 5.83
C PRO A 103 4.13 -3.36 5.13
N LYS A 104 4.25 -3.53 3.81
CA LYS A 104 5.29 -2.87 3.00
C LYS A 104 5.09 -1.36 3.00
N LEU A 105 3.85 -0.90 2.79
CA LEU A 105 3.53 0.52 2.72
C LEU A 105 3.72 1.22 4.09
N HIS A 106 3.44 0.54 5.19
CA HIS A 106 3.73 1.02 6.54
C HIS A 106 5.23 1.18 6.79
N ILE A 107 6.05 0.19 6.40
CA ILE A 107 7.51 0.32 6.45
C ILE A 107 7.98 1.53 5.62
N VAL A 108 7.47 1.73 4.40
CA VAL A 108 7.80 2.91 3.58
C VAL A 108 7.49 4.19 4.34
N LYS A 109 6.30 4.32 4.93
CA LYS A 109 5.89 5.51 5.69
C LYS A 109 6.82 5.80 6.86
N VAL A 110 7.06 4.80 7.72
CA VAL A 110 7.85 4.95 8.96
C VAL A 110 9.32 5.27 8.64
N VAL A 111 9.93 4.48 7.75
CA VAL A 111 11.37 4.59 7.45
C VAL A 111 11.69 5.87 6.68
N CYS A 112 10.87 6.24 5.68
CA CYS A 112 11.10 7.47 4.93
C CYS A 112 10.96 8.72 5.79
N LEU A 113 9.99 8.74 6.72
CA LEU A 113 9.84 9.85 7.66
C LEU A 113 11.07 10.00 8.56
N LYS A 114 11.56 8.88 9.12
CA LYS A 114 12.72 8.90 10.02
C LYS A 114 14.00 9.37 9.34
N TYR A 115 14.35 8.74 8.21
CA TYR A 115 15.69 8.83 7.62
C TYR A 115 15.82 9.78 6.43
N ARG A 116 14.70 10.23 5.85
CA ARG A 116 14.68 11.14 4.69
C ARG A 116 13.78 12.35 4.85
N LYS A 117 13.01 12.43 5.95
CA LYS A 117 11.96 13.46 6.14
C LYS A 117 10.92 13.48 5.01
N PHE A 118 10.83 12.38 4.27
CA PHE A 118 9.84 12.20 3.22
C PHE A 118 8.55 11.68 3.84
N THR A 119 7.44 12.34 3.52
CA THR A 119 6.08 11.91 3.86
C THR A 119 5.33 11.61 2.57
N ILE A 120 4.41 10.64 2.61
CA ILE A 120 3.45 10.45 1.52
C ILE A 120 2.66 11.76 1.37
N PRO A 121 2.64 12.40 0.20
CA PRO A 121 1.97 13.68 0.04
C PRO A 121 0.46 13.57 0.29
N GLU A 122 -0.11 14.53 1.01
CA GLU A 122 -1.56 14.60 1.29
C GLU A 122 -2.41 14.76 0.02
N SER A 123 -1.80 15.19 -1.08
CA SER A 123 -2.44 15.23 -2.40
C SER A 123 -2.72 13.85 -3.01
N LEU A 124 -2.12 12.78 -2.47
CA LEU A 124 -2.47 11.40 -2.81
C LEU A 124 -3.63 10.93 -1.93
N THR A 125 -4.79 11.53 -2.15
CA THR A 125 -5.95 11.43 -1.25
C THR A 125 -6.50 10.01 -1.14
N ASN A 126 -6.39 9.19 -2.20
CA ASN A 126 -6.87 7.81 -2.19
C ASN A 126 -5.92 6.90 -1.41
N VAL A 127 -4.60 7.11 -1.53
CA VAL A 127 -3.60 6.42 -0.68
C VAL A 127 -3.78 6.80 0.78
N CYS A 128 -4.03 8.08 1.07
CA CYS A 128 -4.34 8.54 2.42
C CYS A 128 -5.62 7.87 2.97
N ARG A 129 -6.70 7.80 2.17
CA ARG A 129 -7.93 7.09 2.53
C ARG A 129 -7.65 5.62 2.86
N TYR A 130 -6.91 4.94 2.00
CA TYR A 130 -6.55 3.53 2.17
C TYR A 130 -5.76 3.27 3.46
N LEU A 131 -4.72 4.08 3.72
CA LEU A 131 -3.92 3.96 4.94
C LEU A 131 -4.76 4.25 6.19
N ASN A 132 -5.60 5.27 6.17
CA ASN A 132 -6.46 5.61 7.30
C ASN A 132 -7.46 4.50 7.61
N ALA A 133 -8.08 3.92 6.56
CA ALA A 133 -8.97 2.78 6.72
C ALA A 133 -8.22 1.57 7.30
N ALA A 134 -7.01 1.28 6.81
CA ALA A 134 -6.19 0.18 7.32
C ALA A 134 -5.77 0.37 8.78
N TYR A 135 -5.31 1.56 9.18
CA TYR A 135 -4.94 1.81 10.59
C TYR A 135 -6.14 1.75 11.55
N ALA A 136 -7.37 1.93 11.05
CA ALA A 136 -8.59 1.75 11.82
C ALA A 136 -9.02 0.28 11.98
N ARG A 137 -8.38 -0.66 11.27
CA ARG A 137 -8.63 -2.10 11.37
C ARG A 137 -7.71 -2.73 12.42
N GLU A 138 -8.29 -3.56 13.30
CA GLU A 138 -7.55 -4.27 14.34
C GLU A 138 -6.56 -5.25 13.72
N GLU A 139 -6.96 -5.93 12.65
CA GLU A 139 -6.15 -6.94 11.94
C GLU A 139 -4.81 -6.37 11.46
N PHE A 140 -4.79 -5.09 11.09
CA PHE A 140 -3.58 -4.39 10.68
C PHE A 140 -2.86 -3.71 11.84
N SER A 141 -3.58 -2.94 12.65
CA SER A 141 -2.96 -2.16 13.74
C SER A 141 -2.33 -3.05 14.82
N ALA A 142 -2.93 -4.18 15.16
CA ALA A 142 -2.41 -5.12 16.16
C ALA A 142 -1.22 -5.97 15.65
N THR A 143 -1.00 -6.01 14.34
CA THR A 143 0.09 -6.81 13.72
C THR A 143 1.28 -5.97 13.28
N CYS A 144 1.15 -4.64 13.32
CA CYS A 144 2.26 -3.72 13.07
C CYS A 144 3.29 -3.80 14.20
N PRO A 145 4.59 -3.98 13.89
CA PRO A 145 5.63 -3.83 14.90
C PRO A 145 5.69 -2.36 15.35
N VAL A 146 6.22 -2.14 16.55
CA VAL A 146 6.47 -0.77 17.03
C VAL A 146 7.49 -0.08 16.12
N ASP A 147 7.32 1.22 15.87
CA ASP A 147 8.15 1.99 14.93
C ASP A 147 9.65 1.86 15.21
N ASP A 148 10.05 1.77 16.47
CA ASP A 148 11.47 1.64 16.86
C ASP A 148 12.12 0.33 16.38
N GLU A 149 11.38 -0.78 16.33
CA GLU A 149 11.88 -2.04 15.75
C GLU A 149 12.14 -1.87 14.25
N ILE A 150 11.24 -1.19 13.54
CA ILE A 150 11.42 -0.86 12.12
C ILE A 150 12.64 0.05 11.95
N HIS A 151 12.79 1.07 12.79
CA HIS A 151 13.94 1.96 12.75
C HIS A 151 15.25 1.21 12.96
N ILE A 152 15.33 0.35 13.97
CA ILE A 152 16.51 -0.44 14.30
C ILE A 152 16.88 -1.33 13.11
N PHE A 153 15.90 -2.04 12.54
CA PHE A 153 16.13 -2.92 11.39
C PHE A 153 16.71 -2.16 10.19
N TYR A 154 16.21 -0.95 9.91
CA TYR A 154 16.66 -0.14 8.78
C TYR A 154 17.91 0.71 9.05
N SER A 155 18.36 0.83 10.31
CA SER A 155 19.46 1.72 10.70
C SER A 155 20.77 1.47 9.95
N SER A 156 21.08 0.21 9.63
CA SER A 156 22.30 -0.19 8.92
C SER A 156 22.24 0.02 7.40
N VAL A 157 21.03 0.05 6.82
CA VAL A 157 20.82 0.13 5.37
C VAL A 157 20.34 1.50 4.90
N ALA A 158 19.74 2.30 5.80
CA ALA A 158 19.34 3.67 5.54
C ALA A 158 20.56 4.60 5.59
N LYS A 159 21.33 4.63 4.49
CA LYS A 159 22.59 5.38 4.41
C LYS A 159 22.34 6.89 4.48
N ALA A 160 23.24 7.64 5.10
CA ALA A 160 23.25 9.09 4.95
C ALA A 160 23.57 9.47 3.49
N LEU A 161 23.02 10.58 3.02
CA LEU A 161 23.47 11.19 1.77
C LEU A 161 24.82 11.87 2.06
N GLN A 162 25.88 11.44 1.36
CA GLN A 162 27.25 11.91 1.56
C GLN A 162 27.85 12.42 0.26
#